data_AF-A0A3B8XCC4-F1
#
_entry.id   AF-A0A3B8XCC4-F1
#
_cell.length_a   1.000
_cell.length_b   1.000
_cell.length_c   1.000
_cell.angle_alpha   90.00
_cell.angle_beta   90.00
_cell.angle_gamma   90.00
#
_symmetry.space_group_name_H-M   'P 1'
#
loop_
_entity.id
_entity.type
_entity.pdbx_description
1 polymer ?
#
loop_
_entity_poly.entity_id
_entity_poly.type
_entity_poly.pdbx_seq_one_letter_code
_entity_poly.pdbx_strand_id
1 'polypeptide(L)' 'MAWKLDGTYFENCNCEMVCPCTTSGMAGKATYDRCKVLIVFHIDRG' A
#
# COMPACT_ATOMS: atom_id res chain seq x y z
N MET A 1 -23.05 14.39 -3.13
CA MET A 1 -21.93 15.19 -2.60
C MET A 1 -20.76 14.24 -2.39
N ALA A 2 -19.59 14.51 -2.99
CA ALA A 2 -18.39 13.71 -2.82
C ALA A 2 -17.29 14.60 -2.24
N TRP A 3 -16.60 14.12 -1.21
CA TRP A 3 -15.42 14.79 -0.68
C TRP A 3 -14.24 14.53 -1.63
N LYS A 4 -13.36 15.51 -1.79
CA LYS A 4 -12.14 15.38 -2.59
C LYS A 4 -10.94 15.66 -1.69
N LEU A 5 -10.05 14.68 -1.58
CA LEU A 5 -8.80 14.80 -0.84
C LEU A 5 -7.63 14.66 -1.81
N ASP A 6 -6.62 15.51 -1.66
CA ASP A 6 -5.34 15.44 -2.38
C ASP A 6 -4.22 15.28 -1.34
N GLY A 7 -3.21 14.46 -1.64
CA GLY A 7 -2.16 14.13 -0.66
C GLY A 7 -1.15 13.12 -1.17
N THR A 8 -0.26 12.70 -0.29
CA THR A 8 0.71 11.63 -0.56
C THR A 8 0.33 10.36 0.21
N TYR A 9 0.55 9.21 -0.43
CA TYR A 9 0.37 7.92 0.20
C TYR A 9 1.70 7.18 0.28
N PHE A 10 1.85 6.39 1.33
CA PHE A 10 2.97 5.50 1.53
C PHE A 10 2.45 4.15 2.00
N GLU A 11 3.04 3.08 1.46
CA GLU A 11 2.74 1.73 1.89
C GLU A 11 4.02 0.96 2.22
N ASN A 12 3.92 0.10 3.21
CA ASN A 12 4.96 -0.85 3.55
C ASN A 12 4.34 -2.21 3.87
N CYS A 13 5.07 -3.25 3.53
CA CYS A 13 4.67 -4.62 3.68
C CYS A 13 5.88 -5.42 4.15
N ASN A 14 5.63 -6.50 4.89
CA ASN A 14 6.69 -7.38 5.36
C ASN A 14 7.27 -8.27 4.25
N CYS A 15 7.03 -8.02 2.97
CA CYS A 15 7.55 -8.87 1.89
C CYS A 15 9.00 -8.49 1.53
N GLU A 16 9.73 -9.43 0.93
CA GLU A 16 11.08 -9.15 0.38
C GLU A 16 11.04 -8.34 -0.93
N MET A 17 9.85 -8.20 -1.52
CA MET A 17 9.61 -7.36 -2.70
C MET A 17 9.19 -5.95 -2.30
N VAL A 18 9.52 -4.97 -3.15
CA VAL A 18 9.07 -3.58 -2.94
C VAL A 18 7.54 -3.48 -3.03
N CYS A 19 6.95 -2.69 -2.14
CA CYS A 19 5.52 -2.41 -2.15
C CYS A 19 5.26 -1.18 -3.07
N PRO A 20 4.13 -1.11 -3.80
CA PRO A 20 3.10 -2.13 -3.90
C PRO A 20 3.61 -3.38 -4.59
N CYS A 21 3.03 -4.54 -4.25
CA CYS A 21 3.34 -5.82 -4.88
C CYS A 21 2.76 -5.93 -6.31
N THR A 22 2.76 -4.83 -7.08
CA THR A 22 2.21 -4.75 -8.44
C THR A 22 2.94 -5.66 -9.41
N THR A 23 4.25 -5.86 -9.21
CA THR A 23 5.07 -6.76 -10.04
C THR A 23 4.61 -8.21 -9.96
N SER A 24 3.98 -8.64 -8.86
CA SER A 24 3.37 -9.97 -8.73
C SER A 24 1.88 -9.98 -9.06
N GLY A 25 1.33 -8.86 -9.55
CA GLY A 25 -0.10 -8.71 -9.84
C GLY A 25 -0.99 -8.86 -8.60
N MET A 26 -0.46 -8.58 -7.40
CA MET A 26 -1.13 -8.85 -6.12
C MET A 26 -1.50 -10.33 -5.88
N ALA A 27 -0.94 -11.25 -6.68
CA ALA A 27 -1.18 -12.70 -6.61
C ALA A 27 0.05 -13.47 -6.10
N GLY A 28 1.14 -12.77 -5.80
CA GLY A 28 2.34 -13.36 -5.22
C GLY A 28 2.05 -14.03 -3.88
N LYS A 29 2.72 -15.15 -3.60
CA LYS A 29 2.68 -15.78 -2.27
C LYS A 29 3.32 -14.84 -1.24
N ALA A 30 2.79 -14.87 -0.02
CA ALA A 30 3.41 -14.17 1.10
C ALA A 30 4.79 -14.76 1.41
N THR A 31 5.79 -13.90 1.63
CA THR A 31 7.14 -14.32 2.01
C THR A 31 7.17 -14.95 3.40
N TYR A 32 6.37 -14.42 4.34
CA TYR A 32 6.34 -14.86 5.75
C TYR A 32 4.94 -15.29 6.19
N ASP A 33 4.41 -16.35 5.57
CA ASP A 33 3.06 -16.95 5.76
C ASP A 33 1.86 -16.06 5.41
N ARG A 34 1.94 -14.75 5.69
CA ARG A 34 0.90 -13.75 5.43
C ARG A 34 1.52 -12.38 5.15
N CYS A 35 0.83 -11.60 4.32
CA CYS A 35 1.20 -10.20 4.05
C CYS A 35 0.65 -9.29 5.15
N LYS A 36 1.52 -8.53 5.82
CA LYS A 36 1.15 -7.50 6.80
C LYS A 36 1.34 -6.15 6.14
N VAL A 37 0.23 -5.55 5.69
CA VAL A 37 0.23 -4.28 4.98
C VAL A 37 0.00 -3.13 5.96
N LEU A 38 0.79 -2.08 5.82
CA LEU A 38 0.60 -0.80 6.48
C LEU A 38 0.47 0.28 5.40
N ILE A 39 -0.58 1.10 5.51
CA ILE A 39 -0.86 2.20 4.59
C ILE A 39 -0.97 3.48 5.42
N VAL A 40 -0.27 4.52 4.99
CA VAL A 40 -0.35 5.86 5.55
C VAL A 40 -0.72 6.82 4.44
N PHE A 41 -1.67 7.71 4.72
CA PHE A 41 -2.03 8.80 3.82
C PHE A 41 -1.83 10.13 4.54
N HIS A 42 -0.98 10.98 3.99
CA HIS A 42 -0.81 12.36 4.43
C HIS A 42 -1.71 13.25 3.56
N ILE A 43 -2.72 13.87 4.17
CA ILE A 43 -3.65 14.77 3.47
C ILE A 43 -3.01 16.15 3.37
N ASP A 44 -2.81 16.63 2.13
CA ASP A 44 -2.36 18.00 1.86
C ASP A 44 -3.54 18.97 1.68
N ARG A 45 -4.66 18.50 1.10
CA ARG A 45 -5.90 19.28 0.87
C ARG A 45 -7.15 18.41 0.99
N GLY A 46 -8.25 19.01 1.45
CA GLY A 46 -9.56 18.37 1.57
C GLY A 46 -10.75 19.30 1.40
#